data_AF-A0A832SWZ6-F1
#
_entry.id   AF-A0A832SWZ6-F1
#
_cell.length_a   1.000
_cell.length_b   1.000
_cell.length_c   1.000
_cell.angle_alpha   90.00
_cell.angle_beta   90.00
_cell.angle_gamma   90.00
#
_symmetry.space_group_name_H-M   'P 1'
#
loop_
_entity.id
_entity.type
_entity.pdbx_description
1 polymer ?
#
loop_
_entity_poly.entity_id
_entity_poly.type
_entity_poly.pdbx_seq_one_letter_code
_entity_poly.pdbx_strand_id
1 'polypeptide(L)'
;MKSGKTGKFVLYKNVICRLLNMCGDEFIKGGYYISIKDNRLINSECIEWLGKNIKPVNLEEIDNLYEISHYIVCNGRKYKHFDYFPEEKGLWVYAADWGSNTEVDPKYEVVESGRDGIYIEVPYDEVTLYETKTYYDKDKFINEDIREVLSEETYLIDEPWWLEETKDN
;
A
#
# COMPACT_ATOMS: atom_id res chain seq x y z
N MET A 1 -3.44 -12.71 -6.68
CA MET A 1 -2.55 -12.01 -5.74
C MET A 1 -3.38 -11.34 -4.65
N LYS A 2 -3.48 -11.96 -3.47
CA LYS A 2 -3.92 -11.27 -2.26
C LYS A 2 -2.78 -10.37 -1.78
N SER A 3 -2.49 -9.26 -2.47
CA SER A 3 -1.58 -8.28 -1.89
C SER A 3 -2.23 -7.69 -0.64
N GLY A 4 -1.48 -7.59 0.45
CA GLY A 4 -1.89 -6.77 1.60
C GLY A 4 -2.37 -5.40 1.09
N LYS A 5 -3.47 -4.87 1.65
CA LYS A 5 -4.12 -3.66 1.14
C LYS A 5 -3.27 -2.41 1.39
N THR A 6 -2.22 -2.19 0.60
CA THR A 6 -1.43 -0.96 0.64
C THR A 6 -2.20 0.20 -0.01
N GLY A 7 -2.18 1.37 0.63
CA GLY A 7 -2.73 2.61 0.10
C GLY A 7 -3.40 3.47 1.16
N LYS A 8 -4.11 4.50 0.70
CA LYS A 8 -4.83 5.45 1.54
C LYS A 8 -6.30 5.07 1.65
N PHE A 9 -6.85 5.22 2.85
CA PHE A 9 -8.20 4.81 3.20
C PHE A 9 -8.86 5.86 4.07
N VAL A 10 -10.19 5.85 4.03
CA VAL A 10 -11.04 6.64 4.91
C VAL A 10 -12.16 5.77 5.47
N LEU A 11 -12.61 6.07 6.68
CA LEU A 11 -13.87 5.54 7.20
C LEU A 11 -15.01 6.47 6.78
N TYR A 12 -15.88 6.00 5.89
CA TYR A 12 -17.06 6.73 5.41
C TYR A 12 -18.30 5.93 5.78
N LYS A 13 -19.19 6.53 6.60
CA LYS A 13 -20.42 5.88 7.08
C LYS A 13 -20.16 4.48 7.68
N ASN A 14 -19.15 4.36 8.53
CA ASN A 14 -18.68 3.11 9.15
C ASN A 14 -18.16 2.03 8.17
N VAL A 15 -17.84 2.41 6.93
CA VAL A 15 -17.25 1.50 5.92
C VAL A 15 -15.88 2.02 5.50
N ILE A 16 -14.89 1.13 5.46
CA ILE A 16 -13.55 1.46 4.98
C ILE A 16 -13.59 1.58 3.45
N CYS A 17 -13.31 2.77 2.94
CA CYS A 17 -13.24 3.08 1.53
C CYS A 17 -11.80 3.45 1.14
N ARG A 18 -11.39 3.11 -0.09
CA ARG A 18 -10.08 3.53 -0.61
C ARG A 18 -10.17 4.99 -1.04
N LEU A 19 -9.21 5.80 -0.59
CA LEU A 19 -9.01 7.16 -1.05
C LEU A 19 -8.21 7.15 -2.35
N LEU A 20 -8.68 7.89 -3.34
CA LEU A 20 -8.08 8.06 -4.65
C LEU A 20 -7.75 9.53 -4.83
N ASN A 21 -6.54 9.84 -5.29
CA ASN A 21 -6.20 11.17 -5.79
C ASN A 21 -6.23 11.12 -7.32
N MET A 22 -7.10 11.91 -7.94
CA MET A 22 -7.33 11.93 -9.37
C MET A 22 -6.81 13.24 -9.95
N CYS A 23 -6.02 13.16 -11.02
CA CYS A 23 -5.50 14.36 -11.71
C CYS A 23 -6.58 15.13 -12.50
N GLY A 24 -7.78 14.55 -12.63
CA GLY A 24 -8.87 15.09 -13.43
C GLY A 24 -8.71 14.83 -14.93
N ASP A 25 -9.84 14.79 -15.62
CA ASP A 25 -9.97 14.70 -17.07
C ASP A 25 -11.22 15.48 -17.52
N GLU A 26 -11.66 15.30 -18.76
CA GLU A 26 -12.85 15.96 -19.29
C GLU A 26 -14.17 15.51 -18.62
N PHE A 27 -14.16 14.38 -17.92
CA PHE A 27 -15.33 13.79 -17.25
C PHE A 27 -15.32 13.99 -15.74
N ILE A 28 -14.13 14.15 -15.14
CA ILE A 28 -13.94 14.23 -13.69
C ILE A 28 -13.00 15.37 -13.33
N LYS A 29 -13.39 16.18 -12.36
CA LYS A 29 -12.51 17.22 -11.81
C LYS A 29 -11.35 16.60 -11.02
N GLY A 30 -10.16 17.18 -11.12
CA GLY A 30 -9.03 16.78 -10.27
C GLY A 30 -9.34 16.97 -8.77
N GLY A 31 -8.87 16.03 -7.94
CA GLY A 31 -9.04 16.06 -6.50
C GLY A 31 -9.16 14.67 -5.88
N TYR A 32 -9.59 14.65 -4.61
CA TYR A 32 -9.75 13.42 -3.84
C TYR A 32 -11.14 12.82 -3.98
N TYR A 33 -11.18 11.50 -4.18
CA TYR A 33 -12.39 10.70 -4.34
C TYR A 33 -12.33 9.46 -3.43
N ILE A 34 -13.48 9.01 -2.94
CA ILE A 34 -13.63 7.72 -2.27
C ILE A 34 -14.13 6.67 -3.26
N SER A 35 -13.52 5.49 -3.26
CA SER A 35 -14.02 4.35 -4.04
C SER A 35 -15.09 3.60 -3.24
N ILE A 36 -16.32 3.60 -3.77
CA ILE A 36 -17.47 2.93 -3.18
C ILE A 36 -17.64 1.56 -3.83
N LYS A 37 -17.46 0.50 -3.03
CA LYS A 37 -17.73 -0.89 -3.44
C LYS A 37 -19.02 -1.44 -2.84
N ASP A 38 -19.51 -0.83 -1.77
CA ASP A 38 -20.74 -1.23 -1.10
C ASP A 38 -21.93 -0.61 -1.82
N ASN A 39 -22.77 -1.44 -2.45
CA ASN A 39 -23.93 -0.99 -3.20
C ASN A 39 -24.93 -0.17 -2.37
N ARG A 40 -24.95 -0.34 -1.04
CA ARG A 40 -25.82 0.43 -0.14
C ARG A 40 -25.41 1.89 0.00
N LEU A 41 -24.15 2.20 -0.33
CA LEU A 41 -23.59 3.55 -0.24
C LEU A 41 -23.60 4.29 -1.59
N ILE A 42 -23.97 3.59 -2.69
CA ILE A 42 -24.10 4.19 -4.01
C ILE A 42 -25.37 5.05 -4.03
N ASN A 43 -25.19 6.32 -4.37
CA ASN A 43 -26.25 7.32 -4.46
C ASN A 43 -26.03 8.23 -5.68
N SER A 44 -26.86 9.26 -5.84
CA SER A 44 -26.79 10.20 -6.98
C SER A 44 -25.51 11.05 -7.04
N GLU A 45 -24.72 11.08 -5.97
CA GLU A 45 -23.43 11.80 -5.92
C GLU A 45 -22.26 10.91 -6.34
N CYS A 46 -22.50 9.61 -6.51
CA CYS A 46 -21.52 8.68 -7.03
C CYS A 46 -21.43 8.82 -8.56
N ILE A 47 -20.21 8.73 -9.07
CA ILE A 47 -19.86 8.78 -10.49
C ILE A 47 -19.30 7.40 -10.85
N GLU A 48 -19.80 6.80 -11.93
CA GLU A 48 -19.20 5.60 -12.49
C GLU A 48 -18.03 5.98 -13.41
N TRP A 49 -16.84 5.49 -13.11
CA TRP A 49 -15.65 5.76 -13.92
C TRP A 49 -14.73 4.54 -13.97
N LEU A 50 -14.40 4.10 -15.19
CA LEU A 50 -13.61 2.90 -15.47
C LEU A 50 -14.11 1.66 -14.69
N GLY A 51 -15.43 1.48 -14.64
CA GLY A 51 -16.08 0.37 -13.94
C GLY A 51 -16.03 0.44 -12.41
N LYS A 52 -15.74 1.61 -11.85
CA LYS A 52 -15.75 1.85 -10.39
C LYS A 52 -16.74 2.94 -10.05
N ASN A 53 -17.47 2.77 -8.95
CA ASN A 53 -18.22 3.85 -8.34
C ASN A 53 -17.28 4.66 -7.45
N ILE A 54 -17.17 5.96 -7.74
CA ILE A 54 -16.37 6.91 -6.98
C ILE A 54 -17.24 8.07 -6.53
N LYS A 55 -16.91 8.71 -5.42
CA LYS A 55 -17.59 9.91 -4.95
C LYS A 55 -16.56 10.95 -4.54
N PRO A 56 -16.71 12.24 -4.92
CA PRO A 56 -15.82 13.30 -4.41
C PRO A 56 -15.78 13.28 -2.88
N VAL A 57 -14.61 13.49 -2.29
CA VAL A 57 -14.49 13.54 -0.82
C VAL A 57 -15.23 14.76 -0.28
N ASN A 58 -16.07 14.52 0.72
CA ASN A 58 -16.55 15.53 1.65
C ASN A 58 -15.98 15.23 3.04
N LEU A 59 -15.22 16.17 3.59
CA LEU A 59 -14.52 16.02 4.87
C LEU A 59 -15.47 15.80 6.05
N GLU A 60 -16.69 16.35 6.00
CA GLU A 60 -17.70 16.17 7.05
C GLU A 60 -18.27 14.75 7.07
N GLU A 61 -18.20 14.01 5.96
CA GLU A 61 -18.75 12.66 5.85
C GLU A 61 -17.75 11.55 6.21
N ILE A 62 -16.46 11.88 6.35
CA ILE A 62 -15.40 10.92 6.69
C ILE A 62 -14.98 11.08 8.15
N ASP A 63 -14.81 9.96 8.85
CA ASP A 63 -14.44 9.98 10.28
C ASP A 63 -12.93 10.06 10.47
N ASN A 64 -12.17 9.33 9.65
CA ASN A 64 -10.72 9.29 9.70
C ASN A 64 -10.09 9.11 8.30
N LEU A 65 -8.80 9.43 8.22
CA LEU A 65 -7.95 9.20 7.05
C LEU A 65 -6.67 8.51 7.53
N TYR A 66 -6.33 7.39 6.90
CA TYR A 66 -5.11 6.66 7.24
C TYR A 66 -4.47 5.99 6.01
N GLU A 67 -3.18 5.71 6.09
CA GLU A 67 -2.42 4.96 5.10
C GLU A 67 -2.02 3.61 5.68
N ILE A 68 -2.28 2.55 4.94
CA ILE A 68 -1.71 1.22 5.19
C ILE A 68 -0.47 1.08 4.32
N SER A 69 0.66 0.79 4.95
CA SER A 69 1.91 0.44 4.28
C SER A 69 2.45 -0.88 4.84
N HIS A 70 3.21 -1.58 4.01
CA HIS A 70 3.86 -2.82 4.39
C HIS A 70 5.37 -2.64 4.30
N TYR A 71 6.09 -3.29 5.19
CA TYR A 71 7.53 -3.44 5.09
C TYR A 71 7.91 -4.81 5.61
N ILE A 72 9.05 -5.30 5.13
CA ILE A 72 9.62 -6.55 5.61
C ILE A 72 10.90 -6.30 6.38
N VAL A 73 11.21 -7.23 7.28
CA VAL A 73 12.50 -7.32 7.95
C VAL A 73 13.10 -8.69 7.64
N CYS A 74 14.32 -8.69 7.13
CA CYS A 74 15.14 -9.89 6.95
C CYS A 74 16.59 -9.55 7.29
N ASN A 75 17.31 -10.51 7.89
CA ASN A 75 18.67 -10.33 8.38
C ASN A 75 18.91 -9.02 9.19
N GLY A 76 17.92 -8.59 9.97
CA GLY A 76 17.98 -7.38 10.79
C GLY A 76 17.84 -6.06 10.02
N ARG A 77 17.56 -6.08 8.71
CA ARG A 77 17.38 -4.89 7.86
C ARG A 77 15.92 -4.73 7.45
N LYS A 78 15.45 -3.48 7.38
CA LYS A 78 14.07 -3.11 7.01
C LYS A 78 14.00 -2.69 5.54
N TYR A 79 13.06 -3.27 4.79
CA TYR A 79 12.83 -2.97 3.37
C TYR A 79 11.37 -2.62 3.12
N LYS A 80 11.13 -1.51 2.41
CA LYS A 80 9.78 -0.97 2.16
C LYS A 80 9.13 -1.47 0.87
N HIS A 81 9.92 -2.06 -0.02
CA HIS A 81 9.45 -2.53 -1.31
C HIS A 81 9.97 -3.95 -1.54
N PHE A 82 9.03 -4.82 -1.89
CA PHE A 82 9.27 -6.20 -2.19
C PHE A 82 8.16 -6.67 -3.14
N ASP A 83 8.50 -7.64 -3.97
CA ASP A 83 7.59 -8.28 -4.90
C ASP A 83 7.53 -9.77 -4.62
N TYR A 84 6.33 -10.31 -4.78
CA TYR A 84 6.04 -11.72 -4.61
C TYR A 84 5.80 -12.34 -5.97
N PHE A 85 6.64 -13.32 -6.31
CA PHE A 85 6.52 -14.12 -7.51
C PHE A 85 6.34 -15.59 -7.10
N PRO A 86 5.15 -16.18 -7.31
CA PRO A 86 4.86 -17.55 -6.86
C PRO A 86 5.82 -18.63 -7.40
N GLU A 87 6.45 -18.37 -8.55
CA GLU A 87 7.39 -19.29 -9.23
C GLU A 87 8.83 -19.19 -8.69
N GLU A 88 9.14 -18.14 -7.91
CA GLU A 88 10.47 -17.86 -7.38
C GLU A 88 10.65 -18.49 -5.99
N LYS A 89 11.91 -18.67 -5.57
CA LYS A 89 12.24 -19.34 -4.30
C LYS A 89 12.00 -18.44 -3.07
N GLY A 90 11.77 -17.16 -3.30
CA GLY A 90 11.59 -16.16 -2.27
C GLY A 90 10.97 -14.86 -2.78
N LEU A 91 10.94 -13.86 -1.91
CA LEU A 91 10.56 -12.51 -2.26
C LEU A 91 11.73 -11.79 -2.93
N TRP A 92 11.42 -11.01 -3.95
CA TRP A 92 12.37 -10.07 -4.52
C TRP A 92 12.29 -8.77 -3.74
N VAL A 93 13.38 -8.38 -3.10
CA VAL A 93 13.41 -7.25 -2.16
C VAL A 93 14.25 -6.13 -2.74
N TYR A 94 13.66 -4.94 -2.82
CA TYR A 94 14.37 -3.74 -3.28
C TYR A 94 15.45 -3.35 -2.27
N ALA A 95 16.70 -3.63 -2.60
CA ALA A 95 17.83 -3.40 -1.72
C ALA A 95 18.37 -1.97 -1.85
N ALA A 96 18.47 -1.46 -3.07
CA ALA A 96 19.12 -0.18 -3.33
C ALA A 96 18.85 0.38 -4.73
N ASP A 97 19.02 1.70 -4.89
CA ASP A 97 19.05 2.32 -6.21
C ASP A 97 20.30 1.88 -6.97
N TRP A 98 20.18 1.78 -8.30
CA TRP A 98 21.32 1.52 -9.16
C TRP A 98 22.34 2.65 -9.10
N GLY A 99 23.62 2.28 -8.93
CA GLY A 99 24.71 3.24 -8.75
C GLY A 99 24.78 3.87 -7.35
N SER A 100 23.92 3.46 -6.41
CA SER A 100 24.09 3.84 -5.01
C SER A 100 25.28 3.09 -4.38
N ASN A 101 25.92 3.72 -3.39
CA ASN A 101 26.95 3.07 -2.57
C ASN A 101 26.36 2.25 -1.42
N THR A 102 25.05 1.98 -1.46
CA THR A 102 24.38 1.20 -0.41
C THR A 102 24.88 -0.22 -0.45
N GLU A 103 25.41 -0.70 0.68
CA GLU A 103 25.88 -2.07 0.81
C GLU A 103 24.68 -3.03 0.76
N VAL A 104 24.58 -3.78 -0.35
CA VAL A 104 23.61 -4.86 -0.50
C VAL A 104 23.96 -5.97 0.49
N ASP A 105 22.94 -6.58 1.09
CA ASP A 105 23.14 -7.64 2.08
C ASP A 105 23.83 -8.86 1.42
N PRO A 106 25.07 -9.21 1.82
CA PRO A 106 25.83 -10.27 1.17
C PRO A 106 25.28 -11.68 1.46
N LYS A 107 24.32 -11.82 2.38
CA LYS A 107 23.65 -13.10 2.65
C LYS A 107 22.80 -13.56 1.46
N TYR A 108 22.24 -12.61 0.71
CA TYR A 108 21.24 -12.87 -0.31
C TYR A 108 21.79 -12.69 -1.71
N GLU A 109 21.26 -13.45 -2.66
CA GLU A 109 21.65 -13.35 -4.06
C GLU A 109 20.99 -12.12 -4.71
N VAL A 110 21.75 -11.39 -5.52
CA VAL A 110 21.22 -10.32 -6.37
C VAL A 110 20.55 -10.97 -7.58
N VAL A 111 19.24 -10.84 -7.67
CA VAL A 111 18.44 -11.43 -8.76
C VAL A 111 18.14 -10.44 -9.88
N GLU A 112 18.13 -9.14 -9.57
CA GLU A 112 18.00 -8.09 -10.57
C GLU A 112 18.91 -6.90 -10.22
N SER A 113 19.56 -6.35 -11.25
CA SER A 113 20.34 -5.12 -11.14
C SER A 113 20.23 -4.36 -12.46
N GLY A 114 19.54 -3.22 -12.42
CA GLY A 114 19.22 -2.45 -13.61
C GLY A 114 18.78 -1.04 -13.27
N ARG A 115 18.27 -0.31 -14.26
CA ARG A 115 17.79 1.08 -14.08
C ARG A 115 16.79 1.21 -12.93
N ASP A 116 16.01 0.17 -12.71
CA ASP A 116 14.92 0.13 -11.74
C ASP A 116 15.37 -0.25 -10.33
N GLY A 117 16.68 -0.46 -10.11
CA GLY A 117 17.29 -0.73 -8.81
C GLY A 117 18.06 -2.05 -8.74
N ILE A 118 18.46 -2.41 -7.53
CA ILE A 118 19.07 -3.69 -7.17
C ILE A 118 18.10 -4.45 -6.29
N TYR A 119 17.73 -5.65 -6.72
CA TYR A 119 16.84 -6.56 -5.99
C TYR A 119 17.61 -7.80 -5.54
N ILE A 120 17.32 -8.23 -4.32
CA ILE A 120 17.84 -9.49 -3.75
C ILE A 120 16.70 -10.49 -3.57
N GLU A 121 16.97 -11.78 -3.78
CA GLU A 121 16.01 -12.84 -3.45
C GLU A 121 16.19 -13.27 -1.99
N VAL A 122 15.11 -13.17 -1.23
CA VAL A 122 15.06 -13.53 0.19
C VAL A 122 14.07 -14.69 0.37
N PRO A 123 14.50 -15.84 0.91
CA PRO A 123 13.60 -16.98 1.15
C PRO A 123 12.39 -16.59 2.00
N TYR A 124 11.21 -17.13 1.67
CA TYR A 124 9.95 -16.75 2.30
C TYR A 124 9.94 -16.92 3.83
N ASP A 125 10.63 -17.93 4.34
CA ASP A 125 10.72 -18.29 5.76
C ASP A 125 11.71 -17.41 6.55
N GLU A 126 12.55 -16.63 5.87
CA GLU A 126 13.46 -15.67 6.50
C GLU A 126 12.89 -14.26 6.58
N VAL A 127 11.67 -14.05 6.08
CA VAL A 127 11.03 -12.74 6.01
C VAL A 127 10.01 -12.58 7.13
N THR A 128 10.13 -11.47 7.86
CA THR A 128 9.10 -11.01 8.79
C THR A 128 8.34 -9.84 8.18
N LEU A 129 7.03 -9.98 7.97
CA LEU A 129 6.18 -8.93 7.39
C LEU A 129 5.52 -8.09 8.49
N TYR A 130 5.54 -6.76 8.30
CA TYR A 130 4.84 -5.81 9.15
C TYR A 130 3.85 -4.97 8.34
N GLU A 131 2.69 -4.68 8.95
CA GLU A 131 1.73 -3.69 8.46
C GLU A 131 1.77 -2.47 9.38
N THR A 132 1.93 -1.28 8.80
CA THR A 132 1.84 -0.01 9.52
C THR A 132 0.62 0.75 9.05
N LYS A 133 -0.22 1.18 10.02
CA LYS A 133 -1.32 2.11 9.84
C LYS A 133 -0.93 3.48 10.38
N THR A 134 -0.80 4.44 9.49
CA THR A 134 -0.48 5.83 9.85
C THR A 134 -1.75 6.68 9.70
N TYR A 135 -2.25 7.23 10.79
CA TYR A 135 -3.41 8.11 10.82
C TYR A 135 -2.98 9.57 10.61
N TYR A 136 -3.69 10.28 9.75
CA TYR A 136 -3.37 11.68 9.42
C TYR A 136 -4.49 12.64 9.82
N ASP A 137 -4.13 13.90 10.01
CA ASP A 137 -5.09 15.00 10.02
C ASP A 137 -5.72 15.11 8.62
N LYS A 138 -7.01 14.78 8.50
CA LYS A 138 -7.72 14.73 7.22
C LYS A 138 -7.87 16.10 6.57
N ASP A 139 -8.01 17.15 7.38
CA ASP A 139 -8.24 18.51 6.90
C ASP A 139 -6.97 19.04 6.24
N LYS A 140 -5.82 18.91 6.93
CA LYS A 140 -4.52 19.27 6.38
C LYS A 140 -4.14 18.39 5.18
N PHE A 141 -4.44 17.09 5.24
CA PHE A 141 -4.10 16.18 4.16
C PHE A 141 -4.85 16.51 2.86
N ILE A 142 -6.17 16.67 2.93
CA ILE A 142 -7.02 16.81 1.73
C ILE A 142 -6.99 18.25 1.19
N ASN A 143 -6.98 19.26 2.07
CA ASN A 143 -7.07 20.66 1.64
C ASN A 143 -5.71 21.32 1.38
N GLU A 144 -4.66 20.88 2.10
CA GLU A 144 -3.35 21.54 2.08
C GLU A 144 -2.23 20.64 1.54
N ASP A 145 -2.51 19.37 1.25
CA ASP A 145 -1.53 18.34 0.87
C ASP A 145 -0.41 18.16 1.92
N ILE A 146 -0.73 18.43 3.19
CA ILE A 146 0.18 18.29 4.33
C ILE A 146 -0.08 16.96 5.04
N ARG A 147 0.95 16.12 5.15
CA ARG A 147 0.90 14.82 5.85
C ARG A 147 1.21 14.97 7.33
N GLU A 148 0.33 15.60 8.10
CA GLU A 148 0.47 15.64 9.55
C GLU A 148 0.02 14.31 10.16
N VAL A 149 0.94 13.61 10.83
CA VAL A 149 0.68 12.32 11.48
C VAL A 149 0.09 12.54 12.87
N LEU A 150 -1.07 11.93 13.12
CA LEU A 150 -1.74 11.95 14.42
C LEU A 150 -1.31 10.76 15.29
N SER A 151 -1.24 9.58 14.69
CA SER A 151 -0.79 8.35 15.34
C SER A 151 -0.28 7.34 14.32
N GLU A 152 0.50 6.37 14.80
CA GLU A 152 0.97 5.25 14.01
C GLU A 152 0.86 3.96 14.81
N GLU A 153 0.34 2.92 14.17
CA GLU A 153 0.18 1.59 14.74
C GLU A 153 0.89 0.60 13.82
N THR A 154 1.72 -0.28 14.39
CA THR A 154 2.46 -1.29 13.62
C THR A 154 2.15 -2.68 14.16
N TYR A 155 1.85 -3.59 13.25
CA TYR A 155 1.46 -4.96 13.53
C TYR A 155 2.41 -5.92 12.84
N LEU A 156 2.79 -6.98 13.55
CA LEU A 156 3.42 -8.16 12.96
C LEU A 156 2.34 -8.97 12.24
N ILE A 157 2.63 -9.40 11.01
CA ILE A 157 1.77 -10.31 10.25
C ILE A 157 2.34 -11.72 10.38
N ASP A 158 1.75 -12.51 11.28
CA ASP A 158 2.23 -13.86 11.62
C ASP A 158 2.05 -14.87 10.48
N GLU A 159 1.03 -14.70 9.64
CA GLU A 159 0.75 -15.55 8.48
C GLU A 159 0.66 -14.70 7.20
N PRO A 160 1.80 -14.32 6.59
CA PRO A 160 1.80 -13.63 5.31
C PRO A 160 1.13 -14.46 4.21
N TRP A 161 0.46 -13.79 3.27
CA TRP A 161 -0.35 -14.45 2.24
C TRP A 161 0.47 -15.38 1.33
N TRP A 162 1.75 -15.14 1.13
CA TRP A 162 2.63 -16.01 0.35
C TRP A 162 2.93 -17.35 1.05
N LEU A 163 2.79 -17.42 2.38
CA LEU A 163 2.87 -18.69 3.13
C LEU A 163 1.57 -19.50 3.08
N GLU A 164 0.43 -18.89 2.72
CA GLU A 164 -0.78 -19.64 2.41
C GLU A 164 -0.62 -20.37 1.07
N GLU A 165 -0.10 -19.69 0.06
CA GLU A 165 -0.03 -20.18 -1.32
C GLU A 165 1.08 -21.24 -1.54
N THR A 166 2.10 -21.27 -0.69
CA THR A 166 3.20 -22.25 -0.75
C THR A 166 2.89 -23.58 -0.05
N LYS A 167 1.77 -23.68 0.70
CA LYS A 167 1.36 -24.93 1.36
C LYS A 167 0.72 -25.96 0.42
N ASP A 168 0.28 -25.52 -0.76
CA ASP A 168 -0.41 -26.34 -1.76
C ASP A 168 0.49 -26.76 -2.94
N ASN A 169 1.79 -26.42 -2.90
CA ASN A 169 2.82 -26.85 -3.84
C ASN A 169 3.80 -27.85 -3.21
#